data_AF-A0A257QMZ6-F1
#
_entry.id   AF-A0A257QMZ6-F1
#
_cell.length_a   1.000
_cell.length_b   1.000
_cell.length_c   1.000
_cell.angle_alpha   90.00
_cell.angle_beta   90.00
_cell.angle_gamma   90.00
#
_symmetry.space_group_name_H-M   'P 1'
#
loop_
_entity.id
_entity.type
_entity.pdbx_description
1 polymer ?
#
loop_
_entity_poly.entity_id
_entity_poly.type
_entity_poly.pdbx_seq_one_letter_code
_entity_poly.pdbx_strand_id
1 'polypeptide(L)'
;MDELAALRLQIVWGADEILLPAPQDRRAAKLAAVDVAAVKPKSVPQPVPMLPAGPADARKIAEKCLTLEDLSAALRDFTGCELRDTATHLVFADGAADARVMLIGDAPGAEEDRVGQPFAGPAGQLLDKMLASIGLDRNKVRLTNIVP
;
A
#
# COMPACT_ATOMS: atom_id res chain seq x y z
N MET A 1 23.42 0.97 31.28
CA MET A 1 24.11 0.00 30.41
C MET A 1 25.51 0.53 30.17
N ASP A 2 26.50 -0.35 30.16
CA ASP A 2 27.86 -0.01 29.74
C ASP A 2 27.84 0.52 28.29
N GLU A 3 28.51 1.64 28.02
CA GLU A 3 28.53 2.28 26.68
C GLU A 3 29.14 1.34 25.63
N LEU A 4 30.12 0.54 26.05
CA LEU A 4 30.75 -0.48 25.22
C LEU A 4 29.79 -1.62 24.85
N ALA A 5 28.87 -1.99 25.75
CA ALA A 5 27.84 -2.98 25.47
C ALA A 5 26.79 -2.45 24.48
N ALA A 6 26.43 -1.16 24.58
CA ALA A 6 25.51 -0.53 23.64
C ALA A 6 26.10 -0.46 22.22
N LEU A 7 27.39 -0.12 22.09
CA LEU A 7 28.08 -0.07 20.80
C LEU A 7 28.18 -1.47 20.16
N ARG A 8 28.52 -2.51 20.94
CA ARG A 8 28.56 -3.90 20.44
C ARG A 8 27.21 -4.37 19.91
N LEU A 9 26.12 -4.00 20.58
CA LEU A 9 24.77 -4.37 20.13
C LEU A 9 24.43 -3.70 18.79
N GLN A 10 24.82 -2.44 18.59
CA GLN A 10 24.60 -1.72 17.32
C GLN A 10 25.35 -2.38 16.16
N ILE A 11 26.60 -2.82 16.39
CA ILE A 11 27.37 -3.58 15.39
C ILE A 11 26.66 -4.90 15.04
N VAL A 12 26.16 -5.64 16.05
CA VAL A 12 25.42 -6.89 15.82
C VAL A 12 24.12 -6.65 15.03
N TRP A 13 23.49 -5.48 15.19
CA TRP A 13 22.32 -5.07 14.42
C TRP A 13 22.64 -4.54 13.02
N GLY A 14 23.91 -4.59 12.61
CA GLY A 14 24.34 -4.22 11.26
C GLY A 14 24.58 -2.73 11.07
N ALA A 15 24.77 -1.95 12.15
CA ALA A 15 25.29 -0.59 12.02
C ALA A 15 26.79 -0.65 11.72
N ASP A 16 27.14 -0.34 10.48
CA ASP A 16 28.49 -0.40 9.93
C ASP A 16 29.15 1.00 9.80
N GLU A 17 28.36 2.07 9.80
CA GLU A 17 28.85 3.44 9.68
C GLU A 17 28.30 4.37 10.78
N ILE A 18 29.16 5.27 11.29
CA ILE A 18 28.78 6.30 12.27
C ILE A 18 28.47 7.60 11.53
N LEU A 19 27.18 7.90 11.35
CA LEU A 19 26.74 9.12 10.68
C LEU A 19 26.83 10.38 11.57
N LEU A 20 26.84 10.22 12.90
CA LEU A 20 26.79 11.32 13.87
C LEU A 20 27.74 11.08 15.06
N PRO A 21 28.32 12.15 15.66
CA PRO A 21 29.30 12.02 16.74
C PRO A 21 28.70 11.56 18.08
N ALA A 22 27.38 11.53 18.22
CA ALA A 22 26.70 11.10 19.44
C ALA A 22 25.46 10.24 19.10
N PRO A 23 25.19 9.16 19.86
CA PRO A 23 24.00 8.35 19.67
C PRO A 23 22.74 9.16 19.99
N GLN A 24 21.76 9.15 19.09
CA GLN A 24 20.45 9.76 19.35
C GLN A 24 19.53 8.75 20.04
N ASP A 25 19.20 8.99 21.30
CA ASP A 25 18.20 8.20 22.02
C ASP A 25 16.78 8.61 21.61
N ARG A 26 16.25 7.92 20.60
CA ARG A 26 14.88 8.11 20.12
C ARG A 26 13.80 7.57 21.09
N ARG A 27 14.19 6.88 22.17
CA ARG A 27 13.29 6.42 23.23
C ARG A 27 13.18 7.42 24.37
N ALA A 28 14.25 8.19 24.64
CA ALA A 28 14.24 9.30 25.59
C ALA A 28 13.50 10.54 25.05
N ALA A 29 13.42 10.69 23.74
CA ALA A 29 12.58 11.70 23.12
C ALA A 29 11.12 11.40 23.42
N LYS A 30 10.52 12.17 24.35
CA LYS A 30 9.08 12.32 24.40
C LYS A 30 8.69 12.88 23.04
N LEU A 31 8.05 12.08 22.18
CA LEU A 31 7.38 12.59 21.00
C LEU A 31 6.61 13.81 21.48
N ALA A 32 7.02 15.01 21.04
CA ALA A 32 6.18 16.17 21.20
C ALA A 32 4.86 15.73 20.56
N ALA A 33 3.78 15.74 21.35
CA ALA A 33 2.47 15.44 20.83
C ALA A 33 2.30 16.36 19.63
N VAL A 34 2.32 15.79 18.43
CA VAL A 34 1.95 16.54 17.25
C VAL A 34 0.48 16.83 17.51
N ASP A 35 0.16 18.09 17.75
CA ASP A 35 -1.20 18.53 17.97
C ASP A 35 -1.95 18.32 16.66
N VAL A 36 -2.53 17.12 16.49
CA VAL A 36 -3.23 16.70 15.27
C VAL A 36 -4.40 17.63 14.97
N ALA A 37 -4.89 18.34 16.00
CA ALA A 37 -5.97 19.31 15.95
C ALA A 37 -5.67 20.55 15.09
N ALA A 38 -4.39 20.85 14.79
CA ALA A 38 -4.01 22.06 14.05
C ALA A 38 -3.40 21.78 12.67
N VAL A 39 -3.50 20.55 12.15
CA VAL A 39 -3.31 20.34 10.71
C VAL A 39 -4.56 20.88 10.01
N LYS A 40 -4.58 22.20 9.74
CA LYS A 40 -5.48 22.76 8.74
C LYS A 40 -5.33 21.87 7.50
N PRO A 41 -6.42 21.33 6.90
CA PRO A 41 -6.29 20.51 5.71
C PRO A 41 -5.45 21.31 4.72
N LYS A 42 -4.24 20.80 4.44
CA LYS A 42 -3.42 21.35 3.37
C LYS A 42 -4.35 21.41 2.17
N SER A 43 -4.40 22.60 1.56
CA SER A 43 -5.04 22.88 0.28
C SER A 43 -5.10 21.63 -0.58
N VAL A 44 -6.26 21.34 -1.17
CA VAL A 44 -6.46 20.27 -2.17
C VAL A 44 -5.14 20.06 -2.91
N PRO A 45 -4.50 18.87 -2.80
CA PRO A 45 -3.18 18.68 -3.37
C PRO A 45 -3.26 19.12 -4.82
N GLN A 46 -2.46 20.13 -5.17
CA GLN A 46 -2.32 20.52 -6.56
C GLN A 46 -1.91 19.25 -7.33
N PRO A 47 -2.43 19.04 -8.55
CA PRO A 47 -2.07 17.85 -9.31
C PRO A 47 -0.55 17.86 -9.47
N VAL A 48 0.10 16.97 -8.71
CA VAL A 48 1.49 16.59 -8.92
C VAL A 48 1.59 16.21 -10.39
N PRO A 49 2.65 16.62 -11.11
CA PRO A 49 2.84 16.22 -12.50
C PRO A 49 2.62 14.71 -12.58
N MET A 50 1.56 14.32 -13.28
CA MET A 50 1.20 12.93 -13.42
C MET A 50 2.43 12.23 -13.98
N LEU A 51 2.94 11.21 -13.28
CA LEU A 51 3.76 10.18 -13.92
C LEU A 51 3.08 9.84 -15.26
N PRO A 52 3.86 9.62 -16.34
CA PRO A 52 3.31 9.49 -17.69
C PRO A 52 2.05 8.64 -17.62
N ALA A 53 0.93 9.24 -18.02
CA ALA A 53 -0.38 8.67 -17.83
C ALA A 53 -0.30 7.19 -18.21
N GLY A 54 -0.82 6.32 -17.35
CA GLY A 54 -1.25 5.01 -17.81
C GLY A 54 -2.05 5.16 -19.11
N PRO A 55 -2.17 4.11 -19.91
CA PRO A 55 -2.54 4.21 -21.32
C PRO A 55 -3.73 5.17 -21.49
N ALA A 56 -3.61 6.18 -22.35
CA ALA A 56 -4.51 7.35 -22.37
C ALA A 56 -6.01 6.99 -22.48
N ASP A 57 -6.32 5.76 -22.89
CA ASP A 57 -7.66 5.21 -23.01
C ASP A 57 -8.23 4.66 -21.69
N ALA A 58 -7.39 4.25 -20.72
CA ALA A 58 -7.82 3.70 -19.44
C ALA A 58 -8.76 4.66 -18.69
N ARG A 59 -8.37 5.93 -18.60
CA ARG A 59 -9.17 6.97 -17.93
C ARG A 59 -10.52 7.17 -18.61
N LYS A 60 -10.55 7.25 -19.95
CA LYS A 60 -11.79 7.47 -20.72
C LYS A 60 -12.75 6.29 -20.59
N ILE A 61 -12.23 5.07 -20.49
CA ILE A 61 -13.03 3.86 -20.28
C ILE A 61 -13.59 3.86 -18.85
N ALA A 62 -12.75 4.14 -17.85
CA ALA A 62 -13.16 4.21 -16.45
C ALA A 62 -14.24 5.28 -16.19
N GLU A 63 -14.15 6.44 -16.85
CA GLU A 63 -15.16 7.52 -16.75
C GLU A 63 -16.56 7.11 -17.23
N LYS A 64 -16.69 6.03 -18.01
CA LYS A 64 -17.98 5.50 -18.49
C LYS A 64 -18.56 4.41 -17.57
N CYS A 65 -17.77 3.91 -16.61
CA CYS A 65 -18.20 2.86 -15.70
C CYS A 65 -18.98 3.48 -14.53
N LEU A 66 -20.22 3.04 -14.32
CA LEU A 66 -21.09 3.58 -13.26
C LEU A 66 -21.09 2.68 -12.01
N THR A 67 -20.70 1.43 -12.17
CA THR A 67 -20.65 0.41 -11.11
C THR A 67 -19.27 -0.25 -11.05
N LEU A 68 -19.00 -0.94 -9.94
CA LEU A 68 -17.77 -1.73 -9.80
C LEU A 68 -17.76 -2.93 -10.75
N GLU A 69 -18.94 -3.46 -11.07
CA GLU A 69 -19.14 -4.51 -12.06
C GLU A 69 -18.77 -4.02 -13.46
N ASP A 70 -19.22 -2.82 -13.85
CA ASP A 70 -18.85 -2.20 -15.13
C ASP A 70 -17.32 -2.01 -15.20
N LEU A 71 -16.72 -1.51 -14.12
CA LEU A 71 -15.28 -1.30 -14.05
C LEU A 71 -14.51 -2.63 -14.14
N SER A 72 -14.99 -3.67 -13.47
CA SER A 72 -14.37 -5.00 -13.53
C SER A 72 -14.44 -5.59 -14.94
N ALA A 73 -15.59 -5.47 -15.61
CA ALA A 73 -15.75 -5.91 -16.99
C ALA A 73 -14.83 -5.13 -17.93
N ALA A 74 -14.79 -3.80 -17.80
CA ALA A 74 -13.93 -2.95 -18.60
C ALA A 74 -12.43 -3.27 -18.44
N LEU A 75 -11.99 -3.60 -17.22
CA LEU A 75 -10.61 -4.01 -16.95
C LEU A 75 -10.27 -5.38 -17.57
N ARG A 76 -11.20 -6.34 -17.57
CA ARG A 76 -10.98 -7.64 -18.24
C ARG A 76 -10.72 -7.48 -19.73
N ASP A 77 -11.44 -6.57 -20.37
CA ASP A 77 -11.34 -6.33 -21.81
C ASP A 77 -10.26 -5.29 -22.17
N PHE A 78 -9.61 -4.68 -21.18
CA PHE A 78 -8.66 -3.61 -21.42
C PHE A 78 -7.39 -4.13 -22.10
N THR A 79 -7.10 -3.65 -23.31
CA THR A 79 -5.93 -4.05 -24.11
C THR A 79 -4.80 -3.01 -24.08
N GLY A 80 -4.96 -1.92 -23.32
CA GLY A 80 -4.02 -0.80 -23.36
C GLY A 80 -2.72 -1.03 -22.60
N CYS A 81 -2.56 -2.15 -21.87
CA CYS A 81 -1.44 -2.40 -20.97
C CYS A 81 -0.70 -3.69 -21.34
N GLU A 82 0.60 -3.59 -21.61
CA GLU A 82 1.47 -4.72 -21.97
C GLU A 82 1.62 -5.75 -20.84
N LEU A 83 1.45 -5.35 -19.57
CA LEU A 83 1.53 -6.27 -18.43
C LEU A 83 0.49 -7.39 -18.53
N ARG A 84 -0.65 -7.13 -19.16
CA ARG A 84 -1.71 -8.10 -19.37
C ARG A 84 -1.25 -9.30 -20.19
N ASP A 85 -0.34 -9.08 -21.14
CA ASP A 85 0.13 -10.15 -22.04
C ASP A 85 0.95 -11.21 -21.30
N THR A 86 1.46 -10.87 -20.12
CA THR A 86 2.23 -11.76 -19.24
C THR A 86 1.51 -12.18 -17.96
N ALA A 87 0.42 -11.50 -17.59
CA ALA A 87 -0.35 -11.81 -16.40
C ALA A 87 -1.23 -13.05 -16.61
N THR A 88 -1.42 -13.84 -15.55
CA THR A 88 -2.29 -15.02 -15.57
C THR A 88 -3.73 -14.65 -15.24
N HIS A 89 -3.94 -13.80 -14.24
CA HIS A 89 -5.27 -13.39 -13.81
C HIS A 89 -5.33 -11.88 -13.55
N LEU A 90 -6.49 -11.29 -13.82
CA LEU A 90 -6.82 -9.94 -13.38
C LEU A 90 -7.04 -9.93 -11.87
N VAL A 91 -6.26 -9.13 -11.13
CA VAL A 91 -6.35 -8.97 -9.69
C VAL A 91 -7.10 -7.68 -9.37
N PHE A 92 -8.43 -7.71 -9.55
CA PHE A 92 -9.28 -6.53 -9.44
C PHE A 92 -9.36 -5.99 -8.01
N ALA A 93 -10.11 -6.68 -7.14
CA ALA A 93 -10.32 -6.27 -5.76
C ALA A 93 -11.00 -7.36 -4.94
N ASP A 94 -10.87 -7.29 -3.63
CA ASP A 94 -11.48 -8.21 -2.65
C ASP A 94 -12.11 -7.45 -1.47
N GLY A 95 -12.94 -8.13 -0.69
CA GLY A 95 -13.65 -7.58 0.47
C GLY A 95 -14.88 -6.74 0.12
N ALA A 96 -15.45 -6.07 1.12
CA ALA A 96 -16.76 -5.42 1.01
C ALA A 96 -16.74 -4.17 0.09
N ALA A 97 -17.69 -4.09 -0.85
CA ALA A 97 -17.84 -2.97 -1.77
C ALA A 97 -18.22 -1.66 -1.05
N ASP A 98 -18.92 -1.75 0.08
CA ASP A 98 -19.34 -0.66 0.95
C ASP A 98 -18.41 -0.45 2.16
N ALA A 99 -17.20 -1.04 2.12
CA ALA A 99 -16.23 -0.91 3.20
C ALA A 99 -15.86 0.56 3.46
N ARG A 100 -15.79 0.92 4.74
CA ARG A 100 -15.36 2.27 5.18
C ARG A 100 -13.87 2.53 4.99
N VAL A 101 -13.08 1.47 4.81
CA VAL A 101 -11.63 1.53 4.65
C VAL A 101 -11.26 0.75 3.41
N MET A 102 -10.49 1.39 2.53
CA MET A 102 -9.93 0.79 1.33
C MET A 102 -8.41 0.82 1.43
N LEU A 103 -7.77 -0.32 1.21
CA LEU A 103 -6.33 -0.49 1.17
C LEU A 103 -5.91 -0.74 -0.28
N ILE A 104 -4.91 0.01 -0.72
CA ILE A 104 -4.41 -0.01 -2.10
C ILE A 104 -2.93 -0.42 -2.05
N GLY A 105 -2.63 -1.58 -2.59
CA GLY A 105 -1.26 -2.09 -2.79
C GLY A 105 -0.64 -1.54 -4.08
N ASP A 106 0.58 -1.98 -4.36
CA ASP A 106 1.31 -1.56 -5.57
C ASP A 106 0.84 -2.36 -6.81
N ALA A 107 1.59 -3.39 -7.19
CA ALA A 107 1.23 -4.35 -8.24
C ALA A 107 1.04 -5.76 -7.65
N PRO A 108 0.33 -6.67 -8.33
CA PRO A 108 0.12 -8.03 -7.87
C PRO A 108 1.45 -8.79 -7.89
N GLY A 109 1.71 -9.58 -6.84
CA GLY A 109 2.82 -10.51 -6.82
C GLY A 109 2.47 -11.82 -7.53
N ALA A 110 3.43 -12.75 -7.53
CA ALA A 110 3.27 -14.05 -8.21
C ALA A 110 2.10 -14.89 -7.65
N GLU A 111 1.87 -14.83 -6.33
CA GLU A 111 0.77 -15.60 -5.71
C GLU A 111 -0.59 -14.93 -5.96
N GLU A 112 -0.63 -13.60 -5.92
CA GLU A 112 -1.81 -12.82 -6.29
C GLU A 112 -2.21 -13.07 -7.74
N ASP A 113 -1.26 -13.03 -8.68
CA ASP A 113 -1.49 -13.35 -10.09
C ASP A 113 -1.93 -14.80 -10.29
N ARG A 114 -1.36 -15.75 -9.54
CA ARG A 114 -1.74 -17.17 -9.61
C ARG A 114 -3.17 -17.42 -9.12
N VAL A 115 -3.60 -16.72 -8.07
CA VAL A 115 -4.90 -16.92 -7.42
C VAL A 115 -5.99 -15.99 -7.97
N GLY A 116 -5.62 -14.85 -8.54
CA GLY A 116 -6.55 -13.80 -8.97
C GLY A 116 -7.12 -12.97 -7.82
N GLN A 117 -6.42 -12.92 -6.67
CA GLN A 117 -6.88 -12.20 -5.47
C GLN A 117 -5.78 -11.28 -4.91
N PRO A 118 -6.11 -10.04 -4.52
CA PRO A 118 -5.14 -9.10 -3.98
C PRO A 118 -4.69 -9.56 -2.59
N PHE A 119 -3.39 -9.40 -2.31
CA PHE A 119 -2.79 -9.79 -1.03
C PHE A 119 -2.99 -11.28 -0.69
N ALA A 120 -2.87 -12.20 -1.66
CA ALA A 120 -2.93 -13.64 -1.41
C ALA A 120 -1.60 -14.21 -0.85
N GLY A 121 -0.49 -13.50 -1.02
CA GLY A 121 0.84 -13.94 -0.59
C GLY A 121 1.18 -13.73 0.89
N PRO A 122 2.44 -13.96 1.30
CA PRO A 122 2.90 -13.79 2.68
C PRO A 122 2.68 -12.37 3.25
N ALA A 123 2.80 -11.35 2.41
CA ALA A 123 2.52 -9.97 2.79
C ALA A 123 1.05 -9.76 3.16
N GLY A 124 0.14 -10.43 2.44
CA GLY A 124 -1.29 -10.41 2.75
C GLY A 124 -1.64 -11.14 4.04
N GLN A 125 -0.98 -12.27 4.32
CA GLN A 125 -1.13 -12.95 5.61
C GLN A 125 -0.66 -12.08 6.79
N LEU A 126 0.37 -11.26 6.58
CA LEU A 126 0.79 -10.27 7.58
C LEU A 126 -0.25 -9.14 7.72
N LEU A 127 -0.79 -8.66 6.60
CA LEU A 127 -1.87 -7.67 6.61
C LEU A 127 -3.09 -8.19 7.39
N ASP A 128 -3.50 -9.44 7.19
CA ASP A 128 -4.61 -10.06 7.92
C ASP A 128 -4.37 -10.05 9.44
N LYS A 129 -3.14 -10.35 9.87
CA LYS A 129 -2.77 -10.28 11.29
C LYS A 129 -2.82 -8.86 11.83
N MET A 130 -2.39 -7.87 11.03
CA MET A 130 -2.47 -6.46 11.40
C MET A 130 -3.92 -5.99 11.52
N LEU A 131 -4.79 -6.35 10.58
CA LEU A 131 -6.23 -6.05 10.63
C LEU A 131 -6.86 -6.67 11.88
N ALA A 132 -6.59 -7.95 12.13
CA ALA A 132 -7.08 -8.66 13.30
C ALA A 132 -6.63 -7.98 14.61
N SER A 133 -5.39 -7.46 14.66
CA SER A 133 -4.86 -6.79 15.86
C SER A 133 -5.63 -5.52 16.25
N ILE A 134 -6.30 -4.87 15.28
CA ILE A 134 -7.13 -3.68 15.48
C ILE A 134 -8.64 -3.99 15.45
N GLY A 135 -9.03 -5.27 15.51
CA GLY A 135 -10.43 -5.70 15.51
C GLY A 135 -11.14 -5.55 14.16
N LEU A 136 -10.37 -5.43 13.07
CA LEU A 136 -10.90 -5.46 11.70
C LEU A 136 -10.72 -6.85 11.09
N ASP A 137 -11.61 -7.16 10.15
CA ASP A 137 -11.58 -8.40 9.37
C ASP A 137 -11.41 -8.05 7.89
N ARG A 138 -10.75 -8.92 7.12
CA ARG A 138 -10.52 -8.72 5.68
C ARG A 138 -11.84 -8.48 4.93
N ASN A 139 -12.93 -9.12 5.34
CA ASN A 139 -14.23 -8.94 4.68
C ASN A 139 -14.89 -7.60 4.99
N LYS A 140 -14.36 -6.81 5.94
CA LYS A 140 -14.88 -5.49 6.33
C LYS A 140 -14.08 -4.32 5.73
N VAL A 141 -13.01 -4.63 5.01
CA VAL A 141 -12.20 -3.66 4.27
C VAL A 141 -12.28 -3.96 2.78
N ARG A 142 -11.97 -2.98 1.94
CA ARG A 142 -11.79 -3.18 0.50
C ARG A 142 -10.31 -3.26 0.20
N LEU A 143 -9.88 -4.27 -0.56
CA LEU A 143 -8.49 -4.47 -0.94
C LEU A 143 -8.35 -4.40 -2.46
N THR A 144 -7.37 -3.68 -2.97
CA THR A 144 -7.01 -3.63 -4.41
C THR A 144 -5.56 -3.22 -4.57
N ASN A 145 -5.09 -3.11 -5.81
CA ASN A 145 -3.76 -2.67 -6.21
C ASN A 145 -3.87 -1.46 -7.15
N ILE A 146 -2.82 -0.61 -7.23
CA ILE A 146 -2.81 0.50 -8.20
C ILE A 146 -2.74 -0.01 -9.63
N VAL A 147 -2.12 -1.17 -9.83
CA VAL A 147 -2.08 -1.91 -11.08
C VAL A 147 -2.81 -3.24 -10.83
N PRO A 148 -4.03 -3.42 -11.37
CA PRO A 148 -4.81 -4.64 -11.20
C PRO A 148 -4.48 -5.72 -12.24
#